data_AF-A0A957VGK7-F1
#
_entry.id   AF-A0A957VGK7-F1
#
_cell.length_a   1.000
_cell.length_b   1.000
_cell.length_c   1.000
_cell.angle_alpha   90.00
_cell.angle_beta   90.00
_cell.angle_gamma   90.00
#
_symmetry.space_group_name_H-M   'P 1'
#
loop_
_entity.id
_entity.type
_entity.pdbx_description
1 polymer ?
#
loop_
_entity_poly.entity_id
_entity_poly.type
_entity_poly.pdbx_seq_one_letter_code
_entity_poly.pdbx_strand_id
1 'polypeptide(L)'
;MKPAGMADTPEVAEVISMADRLSATERLFIARWLLDSILHVDTDDDVAWRQLSLSAFEQDWDNDDDAIYDDWRKHYGVPAG
;
A
#
# COMPACT_ATOMS: atom_id res chain seq x y z
N MET A 1 22.72 -26.22 -19.64
CA MET A 1 22.13 -25.07 -20.35
C MET A 1 21.84 -24.01 -19.30
N LYS A 2 22.63 -22.94 -19.23
CA LYS A 2 22.38 -21.84 -18.28
C LYS A 2 21.11 -21.14 -18.77
N PRO A 3 20.09 -20.85 -17.92
CA PRO A 3 18.95 -20.08 -18.39
C PRO A 3 19.48 -18.74 -18.91
N ALA A 4 19.14 -18.39 -20.14
CA ALA A 4 19.42 -17.07 -20.70
C ALA A 4 18.90 -16.04 -19.70
N GLY A 5 19.76 -15.11 -19.29
CA GLY A 5 19.36 -14.09 -18.34
C GLY A 5 18.27 -13.24 -18.99
N MET A 6 17.37 -12.66 -18.19
CA MET A 6 16.28 -11.81 -18.73
C MET A 6 16.80 -10.62 -19.57
N ALA A 7 18.09 -10.29 -19.46
CA ALA A 7 18.80 -9.30 -20.27
C ALA A 7 19.14 -9.77 -21.70
N ASP A 8 19.00 -11.06 -22.00
CA ASP A 8 19.36 -11.65 -23.30
C ASP A 8 18.17 -11.66 -24.28
N THR A 9 16.97 -11.20 -23.86
CA THR A 9 15.86 -11.05 -24.80
C THR A 9 16.10 -9.85 -25.72
N PRO A 10 15.79 -9.96 -27.02
CA PRO A 10 16.02 -8.88 -27.97
C PRO A 10 15.28 -7.60 -27.59
N GLU A 11 14.09 -7.73 -26.99
CA GLU A 11 13.28 -6.61 -26.51
C GLU A 11 13.94 -5.87 -25.35
N VAL A 12 14.51 -6.59 -24.38
CA VAL A 12 15.19 -5.97 -23.22
C VAL A 12 16.51 -5.33 -23.66
N ALA A 13 17.24 -5.97 -24.58
CA ALA A 13 18.47 -5.41 -25.16
C ALA A 13 18.22 -4.10 -25.91
N GLU A 14 17.10 -3.99 -26.64
CA GLU A 14 16.71 -2.75 -27.31
C GLU A 14 16.44 -1.63 -26.30
N VAL A 15 15.68 -1.89 -25.24
CA VAL A 15 15.39 -0.91 -24.19
C VAL A 15 16.67 -0.43 -23.50
N ILE A 16 17.63 -1.33 -23.23
CA ILE A 16 18.93 -0.97 -22.65
C ILE A 16 19.72 -0.07 -23.61
N SER A 17 19.75 -0.41 -24.90
CA SER A 17 20.42 0.40 -25.93
C SER A 17 19.79 1.80 -26.07
N MET A 18 18.47 1.90 -25.94
CA MET A 18 17.77 3.20 -25.89
C MET A 18 18.12 3.99 -24.64
N ALA A 19 18.16 3.33 -23.47
CA ALA A 19 18.53 3.96 -22.20
C ALA A 19 19.96 4.50 -22.22
N ASP A 20 20.88 3.86 -22.96
CA ASP A 20 22.26 4.31 -23.09
C ASP A 20 22.41 5.66 -23.80
N ARG A 21 21.42 6.07 -24.59
CA ARG A 21 21.38 7.37 -25.26
C ARG A 21 20.83 8.50 -24.37
N LEU A 22 20.33 8.16 -23.19
CA LEU A 22 19.70 9.10 -22.26
C LEU A 22 20.71 9.63 -21.24
N SER A 23 20.46 10.85 -20.77
CA SER A 23 21.14 11.44 -19.62
C SER A 23 20.79 10.69 -18.32
N ALA A 24 21.61 10.89 -17.28
CA ALA A 24 21.38 10.27 -15.98
C ALA A 24 19.99 10.62 -15.39
N THR A 25 19.54 11.87 -15.55
CA THR A 25 18.23 12.33 -15.06
C THR A 25 17.07 11.63 -15.76
N GLU A 26 17.15 11.48 -17.08
CA GLU A 26 16.12 10.79 -17.87
C GLU A 26 16.07 9.29 -17.53
N ARG A 27 17.22 8.64 -17.33
CA ARG A 27 17.27 7.24 -16.86
C ARG A 27 16.61 7.08 -15.50
N LEU A 28 16.87 8.00 -14.57
CA LEU A 28 16.25 7.98 -13.23
C LEU A 28 14.73 8.18 -13.30
N PHE A 29 14.25 9.07 -14.17
CA PHE A 29 12.82 9.26 -14.39
C PHE A 29 12.15 7.98 -14.89
N ILE A 30 12.73 7.34 -15.92
CA ILE A 30 12.19 6.09 -16.48
C ILE A 30 12.24 4.96 -15.44
N ALA A 31 13.34 4.82 -14.70
CA ALA A 31 13.47 3.81 -13.65
C ALA A 31 12.38 3.95 -12.58
N ARG A 32 12.11 5.18 -12.14
CA ARG A 32 11.01 5.47 -11.21
C ARG A 32 9.66 5.11 -11.83
N TRP A 33 9.40 5.53 -13.05
CA TRP A 33 8.11 5.28 -13.70
C TRP A 33 7.84 3.76 -13.88
N LEU A 34 8.86 3.00 -14.29
CA LEU A 34 8.77 1.54 -14.39
C LEU A 34 8.52 0.90 -13.03
N LEU A 35 9.19 1.37 -11.97
CA LEU A 35 8.96 0.90 -10.61
C LEU A 35 7.54 1.21 -10.14
N ASP A 36 7.05 2.43 -10.38
CA ASP A 36 5.68 2.82 -10.03
C ASP A 36 4.63 1.97 -10.76
N SER A 37 4.90 1.57 -12.02
CA SER A 37 3.98 0.72 -12.80
C SER A 37 3.80 -0.69 -12.24
N ILE A 38 4.82 -1.24 -11.57
CA ILE A 38 4.74 -2.55 -10.93
C ILE A 38 4.22 -2.46 -9.51
N LEU A 39 4.51 -1.35 -8.81
CA LEU A 39 4.01 -1.12 -7.45
C LEU A 39 2.53 -0.75 -7.43
N HIS A 40 1.96 -0.22 -8.51
CA HIS A 40 0.51 0.00 -8.62
C HIS A 40 -0.31 -1.31 -8.74
N VAL A 41 0.34 -2.47 -8.84
CA VAL A 41 -0.32 -3.78 -8.78
C VAL A 41 -0.62 -4.19 -7.32
N ASP A 42 -0.05 -3.53 -6.32
CA ASP A 42 -0.11 -3.91 -4.90
C ASP A 42 -1.28 -3.32 -4.08
N THR A 43 -2.38 -2.88 -4.70
CA THR A 43 -3.50 -2.30 -3.92
C THR A 43 -4.86 -2.92 -4.18
N ASP A 44 -4.95 -4.20 -4.50
CA ASP A 44 -6.22 -4.93 -4.29
C ASP A 44 -6.23 -5.62 -2.92
N ASP A 45 -5.12 -6.26 -2.53
CA ASP A 45 -5.02 -6.90 -1.22
C ASP A 45 -5.00 -5.87 -0.08
N ASP A 46 -4.21 -4.80 -0.17
CA ASP A 46 -4.20 -3.73 0.84
C ASP A 46 -5.56 -3.01 0.96
N VAL A 47 -6.28 -2.88 -0.15
CA VAL A 47 -7.64 -2.31 -0.15
C VAL A 47 -8.63 -3.29 0.48
N ALA A 48 -8.53 -4.59 0.17
CA ALA A 48 -9.34 -5.63 0.78
C ALA A 48 -9.08 -5.75 2.29
N TRP A 49 -7.81 -5.73 2.73
CA TRP A 49 -7.43 -5.73 4.14
C TRP A 49 -7.94 -4.48 4.86
N ARG A 50 -7.79 -3.29 4.24
CA ARG A 50 -8.34 -2.06 4.80
C ARG A 50 -9.86 -2.14 4.94
N GLN A 51 -10.55 -2.65 3.94
CA GLN A 51 -12.01 -2.76 3.96
C GLN A 51 -12.52 -3.78 4.99
N LEU A 52 -11.86 -4.94 5.11
CA LEU A 52 -12.12 -5.92 6.16
C LEU A 52 -11.86 -5.33 7.56
N SER A 53 -10.73 -4.65 7.74
CA SER A 53 -10.36 -4.04 9.02
C SER A 53 -11.33 -2.93 9.43
N LEU A 54 -11.79 -2.10 8.49
CA LEU A 54 -12.74 -1.03 8.76
C LEU A 54 -14.10 -1.60 9.16
N SER A 55 -14.60 -2.60 8.44
CA SER A 55 -15.88 -3.25 8.76
C SER A 55 -15.87 -3.93 10.13
N ALA A 56 -14.76 -4.58 10.50
CA ALA A 56 -14.63 -5.18 11.84
C ALA A 56 -14.52 -4.10 12.92
N PHE A 57 -13.75 -3.05 12.67
CA PHE A 57 -13.57 -1.95 13.62
C PHE A 57 -14.86 -1.16 13.86
N GLU A 58 -15.65 -0.88 12.83
CA GLU A 58 -16.96 -0.22 12.96
C GLU A 58 -17.93 -1.03 13.84
N GLN A 59 -17.91 -2.37 13.70
CA GLN A 59 -18.74 -3.25 14.52
C GLN A 59 -18.31 -3.26 15.99
N ASP A 60 -17.01 -3.26 16.26
CA ASP A 60 -16.48 -3.25 17.63
C ASP A 60 -16.54 -1.85 18.26
N TRP A 61 -16.57 -0.77 17.46
CA TRP A 61 -16.59 0.60 17.97
C TRP A 61 -17.97 1.05 18.49
N ASP A 62 -19.06 0.54 17.89
CA ASP A 62 -20.45 0.84 18.29
C ASP A 62 -21.05 -0.31 19.09
N ASN A 63 -20.35 -0.74 20.14
CA ASN A 63 -20.81 -1.84 21.00
C ASN A 63 -21.42 -1.30 22.31
N ASP A 64 -22.52 -1.93 22.75
CA ASP A 64 -23.28 -1.52 23.94
C ASP A 64 -22.45 -1.63 25.24
N ASP A 65 -21.42 -2.50 25.26
CA ASP A 65 -20.56 -2.70 26.42
C ASP A 65 -19.60 -1.50 26.63
N ASP A 66 -19.16 -0.86 25.55
CA ASP A 66 -18.28 0.32 25.56
C ASP A 66 -19.07 1.63 25.59
N ALA A 67 -20.36 1.63 25.22
CA ALA A 67 -21.27 2.76 25.44
C ALA A 67 -21.41 3.14 26.94
N ILE A 68 -21.04 2.22 27.84
CA ILE A 68 -20.88 2.47 29.29
C ILE A 68 -19.86 3.59 29.56
N TYR A 69 -18.88 3.79 28.68
CA TYR A 69 -17.88 4.85 28.80
C TYR A 69 -18.39 6.23 28.38
N ASP A 70 -19.53 6.36 27.69
CA ASP A 70 -20.11 7.68 27.40
C ASP A 70 -20.62 8.35 28.69
N ASP A 71 -21.21 7.56 29.58
CA ASP A 71 -21.72 7.96 30.88
C ASP A 71 -20.84 7.48 32.05
N TRP A 72 -19.53 7.26 31.81
CA TRP A 72 -18.60 6.67 32.78
C TRP A 72 -18.66 7.33 34.16
N ARG A 73 -18.87 8.66 34.21
CA ARG A 73 -18.99 9.39 35.47
C ARG A 73 -20.18 8.93 36.30
N LYS A 74 -21.30 8.62 35.66
CA LYS A 74 -22.50 8.10 36.32
C LYS A 74 -22.27 6.67 36.81
N HIS A 75 -21.56 5.86 36.04
CA HIS A 75 -21.23 4.48 36.43
C HIS A 75 -20.24 4.40 37.60
N TYR A 76 -19.25 5.28 37.65
CA TYR A 76 -18.22 5.30 38.71
C TYR A 76 -18.49 6.33 39.82
N GLY A 77 -19.65 7.01 39.80
CA GLY A 77 -20.05 7.97 40.84
C GLY A 77 -19.17 9.23 40.92
N VAL A 78 -18.56 9.63 39.80
CA VAL A 78 -17.70 10.82 39.73
C VAL A 78 -18.59 12.08 39.67
N PRO A 79 -18.46 13.02 40.63
CA PRO A 79 -19.26 14.24 40.64
C PRO A 79 -18.99 15.11 39.40
N ALA A 80 -20.04 15.78 38.90
CA ALA A 80 -19.84 16.94 38.04
C ALA A 80 -19.26 18.07 38.90
N GLY A 81 -18.07 18.56 38.53
CA GLY A 81 -17.41 19.68 39.20
C GLY A 81 -18.14 21.00 39.03
#